data_AF-A0A8H4AE38-F1
#
_entry.id   AF-A0A8H4AE38-F1
#
_cell.length_a   1.000
_cell.length_b   1.000
_cell.length_c   1.000
_cell.angle_alpha   90.00
_cell.angle_beta   90.00
_cell.angle_gamma   90.00
#
_symmetry.space_group_name_H-M   'P 1'
#
loop_
_entity.id
_entity.type
_entity.pdbx_description
1 polymer ?
#
loop_
_entity_poly.entity_id
_entity_poly.type
_entity_poly.pdbx_seq_one_letter_code
_entity_poly.pdbx_strand_id
1 'polypeptide(L)'
;MNQKSIFLFILLISLSATNAIPFEKRATQFQDCIDENDNFRNAEFINVSMSIDPLVSNQNVIFDVSGTLKNDIKDNGLVIAQLVDEDDNNIYRFRINATATKAGQKFDIKTPQHNLPDIPGKYNLTVFIVNPSNPPNDNEDAIGCAKTSVGF
;
A
#
# COMPACT_ATOMS: atom_id res chain seq x y z
N MET A 1 -7.80 -2.61 -57.67
CA MET A 1 -7.68 -2.36 -56.21
C MET A 1 -7.66 -0.86 -56.01
N ASN A 2 -8.74 -0.26 -55.47
CA ASN A 2 -8.85 1.20 -55.38
C ASN A 2 -7.84 1.75 -54.38
N GLN A 3 -6.94 2.66 -54.80
CA GLN A 3 -5.91 3.28 -53.95
C GLN A 3 -6.46 3.84 -52.62
N LYS A 4 -7.73 4.27 -52.61
CA LYS A 4 -8.44 4.78 -51.44
C LYS A 4 -8.64 3.72 -50.34
N SER A 5 -8.77 2.45 -50.70
CA SER A 5 -9.01 1.36 -49.75
C SER A 5 -7.74 0.97 -48.99
N ILE A 6 -6.57 1.05 -49.65
CA ILE A 6 -5.27 0.74 -49.04
C ILE A 6 -4.93 1.76 -47.95
N PHE A 7 -5.21 3.04 -48.20
CA PHE A 7 -5.00 4.11 -47.23
C PHE A 7 -5.83 3.92 -45.95
N LEU A 8 -7.07 3.43 -46.10
CA LEU A 8 -7.96 3.17 -44.96
C LEU A 8 -7.41 2.06 -44.05
N PHE A 9 -6.87 0.97 -44.63
CA PHE A 9 -6.28 -0.12 -43.87
C PHE A 9 -4.98 0.28 -43.16
N ILE A 10 -4.12 1.07 -43.81
CA ILE A 10 -2.89 1.57 -43.18
C ILE A 10 -3.22 2.49 -41.99
N LEU A 11 -4.26 3.33 -42.11
CA LEU A 11 -4.69 4.24 -41.05
C LEU A 11 -5.33 3.51 -39.85
N LEU A 12 -6.03 2.38 -40.11
CA LEU A 12 -6.59 1.51 -39.07
C LEU A 12 -5.49 0.76 -38.29
N ILE A 13 -4.43 0.32 -38.96
CA ILE A 13 -3.30 -0.37 -38.32
C ILE A 13 -2.47 0.59 -37.48
N SER A 14 -2.31 1.85 -37.89
CA SER A 14 -1.62 2.85 -37.07
C SER A 14 -2.43 3.30 -35.86
N LEU A 15 -3.77 3.37 -35.94
CA LEU A 15 -4.64 3.70 -34.80
C LEU A 15 -4.73 2.57 -33.76
N SER A 16 -4.63 1.30 -34.18
CA SER A 16 -4.65 0.16 -33.25
C SER A 16 -3.35 0.00 -32.46
N ALA A 17 -2.23 0.53 -32.96
CA ALA A 17 -0.96 0.53 -32.25
C ALA A 17 -0.83 1.64 -31.19
N THR A 18 -1.64 2.72 -31.24
CA THR A 18 -1.50 3.87 -30.34
C THR A 18 -2.30 3.76 -29.03
N ASN A 19 -3.20 2.78 -28.89
CA ASN A 19 -3.97 2.56 -27.67
C ASN A 19 -3.44 1.43 -26.78
N ALA A 20 -2.33 0.79 -27.17
CA ALA A 20 -1.59 -0.08 -26.27
C ALA A 20 -0.72 0.80 -25.35
N ILE A 21 -1.35 1.54 -24.43
CA ILE A 21 -0.67 2.05 -23.25
C ILE A 21 -0.06 0.80 -22.59
N PRO A 22 1.27 0.70 -22.44
CA PRO A 22 1.86 -0.42 -21.75
C PRO A 22 1.17 -0.53 -20.40
N PHE A 23 0.56 -1.68 -20.13
CA PHE A 23 0.08 -2.03 -18.80
C PHE A 23 1.31 -2.32 -17.92
N GLU A 24 2.26 -1.38 -17.89
CA GLU A 24 3.27 -1.33 -16.85
C GLU A 24 2.48 -1.20 -15.56
N LYS A 25 2.57 -2.25 -14.73
CA LYS A 25 1.96 -2.25 -13.42
C LYS A 25 2.49 -1.01 -12.70
N ARG A 26 1.63 -0.01 -12.52
CA ARG A 26 2.02 1.26 -11.90
C ARG A 26 2.44 0.95 -10.47
N ALA A 27 3.51 1.61 -10.01
CA ALA A 27 3.91 1.57 -8.62
C ALA A 27 2.71 1.93 -7.74
N THR A 28 2.51 1.17 -6.66
CA THR A 28 1.38 1.39 -5.77
C THR A 28 1.53 2.74 -5.09
N GLN A 29 0.48 3.57 -5.18
CA GLN A 29 0.46 4.88 -4.54
C GLN A 29 -0.24 4.78 -3.19
N PHE A 30 0.47 5.20 -2.14
CA PHE A 30 -0.09 5.30 -0.80
C PHE A 30 -0.59 6.71 -0.53
N GLN A 31 -1.68 6.78 0.23
CA GLN A 31 -2.32 8.00 0.69
C GLN A 31 -2.52 7.97 2.20
N ASP A 32 -2.93 9.12 2.75
CA ASP A 32 -3.27 9.24 4.17
C ASP A 32 -4.41 8.29 4.56
N CYS A 33 -4.37 7.78 5.78
CA CYS A 33 -5.34 6.81 6.27
C CYS A 33 -6.63 7.42 6.77
N ILE A 34 -6.62 8.71 7.13
CA ILE A 34 -7.80 9.38 7.68
C ILE A 34 -8.99 9.17 6.73
N ASP A 35 -10.07 8.64 7.28
CA ASP A 35 -11.31 8.41 6.56
C ASP A 35 -12.43 9.32 7.09
N GLU A 36 -13.62 9.20 6.51
CA GLU A 36 -14.80 9.99 6.88
C GLU A 36 -15.30 9.74 8.31
N ASN A 37 -14.86 8.67 8.95
CA ASN A 37 -15.22 8.29 10.31
C ASN A 37 -14.16 8.71 11.35
N ASP A 38 -13.18 9.54 10.95
CA ASP A 38 -12.05 9.96 11.80
C ASP A 38 -11.18 8.76 12.28
N ASN A 39 -11.21 7.61 11.59
CA ASN A 39 -10.27 6.53 11.89
C ASN A 39 -8.84 7.00 11.60
N PHE A 40 -7.87 6.58 12.42
CA PHE A 40 -6.47 6.99 12.30
C PHE A 40 -6.22 8.50 12.39
N ARG A 41 -7.15 9.28 12.98
CA ARG A 41 -7.04 10.75 13.06
C ARG A 41 -5.75 11.27 13.71
N ASN A 42 -5.13 10.49 14.59
CA ASN A 42 -3.88 10.86 15.26
C ASN A 42 -2.63 10.38 14.50
N ALA A 43 -2.79 9.60 13.43
CA ALA A 43 -1.69 9.04 12.68
C ALA A 43 -1.21 10.02 11.61
N GLU A 44 0.11 10.12 11.46
CA GLU A 44 0.71 10.92 10.38
C GLU A 44 1.01 10.06 9.17
N PHE A 45 0.98 10.65 7.97
CA PHE A 45 1.35 9.93 6.76
C PHE A 45 2.78 9.38 6.84
N ILE A 46 2.94 8.10 6.55
CA ILE A 46 4.25 7.42 6.43
C ILE A 46 4.52 7.01 4.99
N ASN A 47 5.80 6.90 4.62
CA ASN A 47 6.17 6.40 3.31
C ASN A 47 6.26 4.88 3.36
N VAL A 48 5.65 4.22 2.37
CA VAL A 48 5.70 2.77 2.23
C VAL A 48 6.09 2.44 0.80
N SER A 49 7.06 1.55 0.65
CA SER A 49 7.35 0.86 -0.61
C SER A 49 7.35 -0.65 -0.41
N MET A 50 7.10 -1.39 -1.48
CA MET A 50 6.97 -2.84 -1.44
C MET A 50 7.88 -3.48 -2.48
N SER A 51 8.35 -4.69 -2.18
CA SER A 51 9.05 -5.53 -3.14
C SER A 51 8.56 -6.96 -2.96
N ILE A 52 7.72 -7.54 -3.83
CA ILE A 52 7.18 -7.09 -5.13
C ILE A 52 6.12 -5.97 -5.07
N ASP A 53 6.03 -5.11 -6.10
CA ASP A 53 5.01 -4.05 -6.25
C ASP A 53 4.44 -4.03 -7.70
N PRO A 54 3.11 -4.11 -7.89
CA PRO A 54 2.06 -4.37 -6.91
C PRO A 54 2.13 -5.79 -6.34
N LEU A 55 1.38 -6.02 -5.26
CA LEU A 55 1.30 -7.34 -4.63
C LEU A 55 0.84 -8.41 -5.61
N VAL A 56 1.38 -9.63 -5.44
CA VAL A 56 1.05 -10.80 -6.26
C VAL A 56 0.75 -11.97 -5.33
N SER A 57 -0.37 -12.67 -5.58
CA SER A 57 -0.78 -13.86 -4.83
C SER A 57 0.35 -14.88 -4.71
N ASN A 58 0.47 -15.49 -3.52
CA ASN A 58 1.44 -16.57 -3.25
C ASN A 58 2.90 -16.21 -3.52
N GLN A 59 3.21 -14.90 -3.56
CA GLN A 59 4.57 -14.40 -3.63
C GLN A 59 4.99 -13.77 -2.31
N ASN A 60 6.30 -13.70 -2.16
CA ASN A 60 6.93 -13.07 -1.03
C ASN A 60 7.01 -11.56 -1.21
N VAL A 61 6.68 -10.82 -0.16
CA VAL A 61 6.79 -9.37 -0.13
C VAL A 61 7.64 -8.90 1.04
N ILE A 62 8.36 -7.81 0.83
CA ILE A 62 9.03 -7.03 1.86
C ILE A 62 8.44 -5.62 1.81
N PHE A 63 8.15 -5.05 2.98
CA PHE A 63 7.74 -3.66 3.11
C PHE A 63 8.91 -2.85 3.66
N ASP A 64 9.16 -1.70 3.03
CA ASP A 64 10.08 -0.68 3.51
C ASP A 64 9.21 0.51 3.97
N VAL A 65 9.25 0.81 5.26
CA VAL A 65 8.41 1.79 5.94
C VAL A 65 9.29 2.88 6.52
N SER A 66 9.12 4.13 6.09
CA SER A 66 10.00 5.23 6.50
C SER A 66 9.26 6.54 6.68
N GLY A 67 9.87 7.46 7.42
CA GLY A 67 9.28 8.79 7.64
C GLY A 67 9.85 9.49 8.85
N THR A 68 9.13 10.51 9.30
CA THR A 68 9.42 11.28 10.51
C THR A 68 8.08 11.55 11.21
N LEU A 69 7.94 11.10 12.47
CA LEU A 69 6.74 11.31 13.27
C LEU A 69 6.96 12.41 14.32
N LYS A 70 5.89 13.11 14.69
CA LYS A 70 5.84 14.06 15.81
C LYS A 70 5.76 13.37 17.16
N ASN A 71 5.37 12.10 17.18
CA ASN A 71 5.33 11.26 18.38
C ASN A 71 6.48 10.25 18.37
N ASP A 72 6.96 9.88 19.55
CA ASP A 72 7.92 8.79 19.71
C ASP A 72 7.32 7.47 19.20
N ILE A 73 8.09 6.68 18.46
CA ILE A 73 7.88 5.23 18.37
C ILE A 73 8.46 4.65 19.67
N LYS A 74 7.60 4.09 20.53
CA LYS A 74 8.00 3.55 21.84
C LYS A 74 8.70 2.20 21.68
N ASP A 75 9.32 1.72 22.76
CA ASP A 75 9.98 0.41 22.80
C ASP A 75 9.04 -0.78 22.53
N ASN A 76 7.74 -0.60 22.78
CA ASN A 76 6.69 -1.57 22.45
C ASN A 76 5.96 -1.26 21.14
N GLY A 77 6.47 -0.31 20.34
CA GLY A 77 5.87 0.09 19.09
C GLY A 77 5.86 -1.04 18.07
N LEU A 78 4.83 -1.09 17.23
CA LEU A 78 4.65 -2.12 16.21
C LEU A 78 4.46 -1.51 14.83
N VAL A 79 5.00 -2.15 13.80
CA VAL A 79 4.57 -1.95 12.41
C VAL A 79 3.57 -3.06 12.08
N ILE A 80 2.41 -2.69 11.57
CA ILE A 80 1.33 -3.60 11.19
C ILE A 80 0.99 -3.32 9.73
N ALA A 81 0.85 -4.37 8.93
CA ALA A 81 0.16 -4.26 7.65
C ALA A 81 -1.08 -5.14 7.67
N GLN A 82 -2.17 -4.61 7.14
CA GLN A 82 -3.45 -5.26 7.03
C GLN A 82 -3.96 -5.16 5.59
N LEU A 83 -4.27 -6.31 5.01
CA LEU A 83 -4.87 -6.47 3.70
C LEU A 83 -6.31 -6.94 3.89
N VAL A 84 -7.26 -6.20 3.33
CA VAL A 84 -8.69 -6.54 3.32
C VAL A 84 -9.25 -6.57 1.91
N ASP A 85 -10.29 -7.37 1.68
CA ASP A 85 -11.00 -7.41 0.39
C ASP A 85 -11.97 -6.22 0.23
N GLU A 86 -12.81 -6.25 -0.81
CA GLU A 86 -13.81 -5.21 -1.06
C GLU A 86 -14.97 -5.20 -0.05
N ASP A 87 -15.13 -6.27 0.72
CA ASP A 87 -16.15 -6.44 1.76
C ASP A 87 -15.56 -6.25 3.19
N ASP A 88 -14.35 -5.68 3.28
CA ASP A 88 -13.57 -5.47 4.51
C ASP A 88 -13.19 -6.76 5.28
N ASN A 89 -13.25 -7.94 4.64
CA ASN A 89 -12.76 -9.16 5.26
C ASN A 89 -11.23 -9.17 5.33
N ASN A 90 -10.67 -9.54 6.48
CA ASN A 90 -9.23 -9.65 6.64
C ASN A 90 -8.66 -10.84 5.84
N ILE A 91 -7.89 -10.54 4.80
CA ILE A 91 -7.19 -11.52 3.98
C ILE A 91 -5.85 -11.89 4.61
N TYR A 92 -5.11 -10.87 5.02
CA TYR A 92 -3.76 -11.03 5.55
C TYR A 92 -3.43 -9.93 6.54
N ARG A 93 -2.75 -10.30 7.63
CA ARG A 93 -2.26 -9.36 8.62
C ARG A 93 -0.97 -9.85 9.26
N PHE A 94 0.00 -8.96 9.37
CA PHE A 94 1.22 -9.22 10.14
C PHE A 94 1.55 -8.06 11.07
N ARG A 95 2.42 -8.34 12.05
CA ARG A 95 2.99 -7.37 12.96
C ARG A 95 4.46 -7.66 13.19
N ILE A 96 5.27 -6.63 13.28
CA ILE A 96 6.66 -6.70 13.72
C ILE A 96 6.94 -5.61 14.74
N ASN A 97 7.96 -5.81 15.58
CA ASN A 97 8.42 -4.76 16.47
C ASN A 97 9.04 -3.63 15.65
N ALA A 98 8.62 -2.41 15.92
CA ALA A 98 9.25 -1.22 15.38
C ALA A 98 10.52 -0.90 16.20
N THR A 99 11.51 -0.30 15.55
CA THR A 99 12.67 0.25 16.28
C THR A 99 12.24 1.53 16.98
N ALA A 100 12.45 1.60 18.30
CA ALA A 100 12.17 2.80 19.07
C ALA A 100 12.90 4.01 18.47
N THR A 101 12.15 5.08 18.21
CA THR A 101 12.63 6.28 17.50
C THR A 101 12.01 7.50 18.13
N LYS A 102 12.81 8.53 18.42
CA LYS A 102 12.30 9.76 19.04
C LYS A 102 11.57 10.63 18.03
N ALA A 103 10.58 11.37 18.52
CA ALA A 103 9.87 12.38 17.76
C ALA A 103 10.84 13.31 17.00
N GLY A 104 10.52 13.61 15.74
CA GLY A 104 11.33 14.42 14.84
C GLY A 104 12.54 13.71 14.24
N GLN A 105 12.86 12.48 14.66
CA GLN A 105 13.90 11.68 14.02
C GLN A 105 13.33 10.87 12.85
N LYS A 106 14.17 10.71 11.81
CA LYS A 106 13.84 9.85 10.68
C LYS A 106 13.92 8.38 11.12
N PHE A 107 12.89 7.60 10.80
CA PHE A 107 12.91 6.15 10.89
C PHE A 107 12.94 5.52 9.49
N ASP A 108 13.48 4.31 9.41
CA ASP A 108 13.53 3.48 8.22
C ASP A 108 13.50 2.01 8.67
N ILE A 109 12.38 1.34 8.42
CA ILE A 109 12.07 0.00 8.92
C ILE A 109 11.80 -0.90 7.72
N LYS A 110 12.68 -1.89 7.54
CA LYS A 110 12.50 -2.96 6.57
C LYS A 110 11.91 -4.19 7.26
N THR A 111 10.77 -4.68 6.78
CA THR A 111 10.16 -5.88 7.34
C THR A 111 10.95 -7.14 6.92
N PRO A 112 10.83 -8.24 7.67
CA PRO A 112 11.11 -9.56 7.15
C PRO A 112 10.26 -9.85 5.90
N GLN A 113 10.64 -10.92 5.20
CA GLN A 113 9.88 -11.42 4.07
C GLN A 113 8.57 -12.06 4.54
N HIS A 114 7.46 -11.72 3.89
CA HIS A 114 6.12 -12.20 4.20
C HIS A 114 5.54 -12.97 3.02
N ASN A 115 5.06 -14.19 3.24
CA ASN A 115 4.38 -14.98 2.21
C ASN A 115 2.92 -14.57 2.13
N LEU A 116 2.50 -14.03 0.99
CA LEU A 116 1.13 -13.58 0.78
C LEU A 116 0.20 -14.76 0.47
N PRO A 117 -1.05 -14.74 0.95
CA PRO A 117 -2.06 -15.70 0.52
C PRO A 117 -2.51 -15.40 -0.92
N ASP A 118 -3.62 -15.99 -1.33
CA ASP A 118 -4.31 -15.54 -2.53
C ASP A 118 -4.92 -14.16 -2.30
N ILE A 119 -4.65 -13.22 -3.21
CA ILE A 119 -5.08 -11.83 -3.14
C ILE A 119 -6.15 -11.60 -4.21
N PRO A 120 -7.33 -11.08 -3.84
CA PRO A 120 -8.37 -10.75 -4.81
C PRO A 120 -7.93 -9.62 -5.75
N GLY A 121 -8.62 -9.48 -6.88
CA GLY A 121 -8.36 -8.39 -7.82
C GLY A 121 -8.64 -6.99 -7.27
N LYS A 122 -9.40 -6.91 -6.16
CA LYS A 122 -9.70 -5.68 -5.43
C LYS A 122 -9.37 -5.84 -3.96
N TYR A 123 -8.61 -4.91 -3.40
CA TYR A 123 -8.23 -4.95 -1.99
C TYR A 123 -7.83 -3.57 -1.49
N ASN A 124 -7.91 -3.39 -0.17
CA ASN A 124 -7.30 -2.29 0.54
C ASN A 124 -6.12 -2.80 1.36
N LEU A 125 -4.99 -2.10 1.27
CA LEU A 125 -3.81 -2.34 2.10
C LEU A 125 -3.58 -1.12 2.98
N THR A 126 -3.51 -1.34 4.29
CA THR A 126 -3.18 -0.32 5.28
C THR A 126 -1.91 -0.75 6.02
N VAL A 127 -0.91 0.11 6.06
CA VAL A 127 0.32 -0.06 6.83
C VAL A 127 0.38 1.03 7.88
N PHE A 128 0.56 0.67 9.14
CA PHE A 128 0.53 1.61 10.24
C PHE A 128 1.52 1.27 11.35
N ILE A 129 1.93 2.30 12.07
CA ILE A 129 2.80 2.23 13.24
C ILE A 129 1.95 2.58 14.45
N VAL A 130 1.90 1.68 15.43
CA VAL A 130 1.14 1.86 16.67
C VAL A 130 2.05 1.86 17.88
N ASN A 131 1.65 2.63 18.89
CA ASN A 131 2.12 2.48 20.26
C ASN A 131 0.98 1.84 21.06
N PRO A 132 0.97 0.51 21.25
CA PRO A 132 -0.20 -0.20 21.79
C PRO A 132 -0.62 0.34 23.15
N SER A 133 -1.92 0.65 23.30
CA SER A 133 -2.56 0.93 24.57
C SER A 133 -3.15 -0.33 25.20
N ASN A 134 -3.79 -0.19 26.36
CA ASN A 134 -4.45 -1.29 27.06
C ASN A 134 -5.86 -0.84 27.51
N PRO A 135 -6.94 -1.38 26.89
CA PRO A 135 -6.95 -2.38 25.82
C PRO A 135 -6.44 -1.80 24.48
N PRO A 136 -5.87 -2.63 23.59
CA PRO A 136 -5.34 -2.16 22.31
C PRO A 136 -6.45 -1.69 21.38
N ASN A 137 -6.22 -0.56 20.69
CA ASN A 137 -7.10 -0.03 19.66
C ASN A 137 -6.26 0.56 18.53
N ASP A 138 -6.07 -0.18 17.44
CA ASP A 138 -5.16 0.24 16.36
C ASP A 138 -5.54 1.61 15.75
N ASN A 139 -6.83 1.93 15.65
CA ASN A 139 -7.30 3.19 15.04
C ASN A 139 -6.94 4.40 15.91
N GLU A 140 -6.92 4.24 17.23
CA GLU A 140 -6.59 5.29 18.20
C GLU A 140 -5.09 5.31 18.55
N ASP A 141 -4.44 4.15 18.56
CA ASP A 141 -3.04 3.95 18.94
C ASP A 141 -2.06 4.25 17.80
N ALA A 142 -2.56 4.35 16.56
CA ALA A 142 -1.74 4.62 15.40
C ALA A 142 -1.16 6.03 15.46
N ILE A 143 0.16 6.10 15.34
CA ILE A 143 0.94 7.34 15.26
C ILE A 143 1.45 7.61 13.84
N GLY A 144 1.46 6.60 12.98
CA GLY A 144 1.80 6.73 11.57
C GLY A 144 0.96 5.78 10.72
N CYS A 145 0.52 6.19 9.53
CA CYS A 145 -0.32 5.36 8.68
C CYS A 145 -0.20 5.72 7.19
N ALA A 146 -0.34 4.70 6.35
CA ALA A 146 -0.44 4.82 4.90
C ALA A 146 -1.41 3.76 4.37
N LYS A 147 -2.37 4.15 3.52
CA LYS A 147 -3.32 3.22 2.88
C LYS A 147 -3.26 3.30 1.36
N THR A 148 -3.67 2.23 0.70
CA THR A 148 -3.85 2.18 -0.75
C THR A 148 -4.99 1.25 -1.11
N SER A 149 -5.65 1.53 -2.22
CA SER A 149 -6.79 0.79 -2.75
C SER A 149 -6.44 0.35 -4.17
N VAL A 150 -6.56 -0.94 -4.45
CA VAL A 150 -6.20 -1.54 -5.73
C VAL A 150 -7.45 -2.16 -6.36
N GLY A 151 -7.65 -1.93 -7.66
CA GLY A 151 -8.75 -2.52 -8.43
C GLY A 151 -10.11 -1.82 -8.33
N PHE A 152 -10.18 -0.69 -7.62
CA PHE A 152 -11.37 0.16 -7.50
C PHE A 152 -11.49 1.17 -8.65
#